data_AF-A0A381QUZ0-F1
#
_entry.id   AF-A0A381QUZ0-F1
#
_cell.length_a   1.000
_cell.length_b   1.000
_cell.length_c   1.000
_cell.angle_alpha   90.00
_cell.angle_beta   90.00
_cell.angle_gamma   90.00
#
_symmetry.space_group_name_H-M   'P 1'
#
loop_
_entity.id
_entity.type
_entity.pdbx_description
1 polymer ?
#
loop_
_entity_poly.entity_id
_entity_poly.type
_entity_poly.pdbx_seq_one_letter_code
_entity_poly.pdbx_strand_id
1 'polypeptide(L)'
;MKQKLKTILFKLGLDNVIRYIYRLFFWRKRLFIKYPPYGKKKHNYVISRLDPIRYEAIALALHRIEKEKIFGSIAELGVYRGETSKFLKRLCSNKKIILFDTFEGFPEKDLEVDKDYRFNNTSLEYVKNNISDIRNIEFRVGYFPESAKGLEHEKFCFVLIDMDLYKPTLEGLNFFYPKISRGGYLFVHDYNSPESNYAVSRAVNKFMQDKPELIVEIPDVWGTVLFRKI
;
A
#
# COMPACT_ATOMS: atom_id res chain seq x y z
N MET A 1 -28.54 -25.39 -29.03
CA MET A 1 -28.69 -24.11 -28.29
C MET A 1 -27.51 -23.14 -28.51
N LYS A 2 -26.24 -23.57 -28.40
CA LYS A 2 -25.05 -22.70 -28.59
C LYS A 2 -24.90 -22.07 -30.00
N GLN A 3 -25.36 -22.75 -31.05
CA GLN A 3 -25.17 -22.31 -32.45
C GLN A 3 -26.16 -21.20 -32.85
N LYS A 4 -27.44 -21.31 -32.48
CA LYS A 4 -28.45 -20.26 -32.67
C LYS A 4 -28.08 -18.96 -31.94
N LEU A 5 -27.56 -19.07 -30.71
CA LEU A 5 -27.13 -17.89 -29.94
C LEU A 5 -25.96 -17.16 -30.61
N LYS A 6 -24.97 -17.90 -31.14
CA LYS A 6 -23.85 -17.34 -31.90
C LYS A 6 -24.31 -16.58 -33.16
N THR A 7 -25.27 -17.14 -33.90
CA THR A 7 -25.79 -16.49 -35.12
C THR A 7 -26.56 -15.20 -34.82
N ILE A 8 -27.28 -15.17 -33.69
CA ILE A 8 -28.02 -13.97 -33.23
C ILE A 8 -27.03 -12.87 -32.80
N LEU A 9 -26.01 -13.23 -32.02
CA LEU A 9 -24.96 -12.30 -31.56
C LEU A 9 -24.16 -11.72 -32.73
N PHE A 10 -23.94 -12.51 -33.78
CA PHE A 10 -23.27 -12.07 -35.01
C PHE A 10 -24.11 -11.08 -35.82
N LYS A 11 -25.41 -11.36 -35.96
CA LYS A 11 -26.34 -10.44 -36.62
C LYS A 11 -26.51 -9.11 -35.88
N LEU A 12 -26.30 -9.09 -34.57
CA LEU A 12 -26.38 -7.89 -33.72
C LEU A 12 -25.04 -7.13 -33.60
N GLY A 13 -23.96 -7.58 -34.26
CA GLY A 13 -22.63 -6.96 -34.16
C GLY A 13 -21.95 -7.14 -32.80
N LEU A 14 -22.48 -8.01 -31.93
CA LEU A 14 -22.03 -8.19 -30.56
C LEU A 14 -20.83 -9.14 -30.42
N ASP A 15 -20.39 -9.83 -31.48
CA ASP A 15 -19.27 -10.78 -31.36
C ASP A 15 -17.95 -10.10 -31.01
N ASN A 16 -17.74 -8.89 -31.53
CA ASN A 16 -16.56 -8.10 -31.20
C ASN A 16 -16.60 -7.66 -29.74
N VAL A 17 -17.79 -7.29 -29.22
CA VAL A 17 -18.01 -6.98 -27.81
C VAL A 17 -17.80 -8.21 -26.93
N ILE A 18 -18.31 -9.38 -27.34
CA ILE A 18 -18.11 -10.63 -26.60
C ILE A 18 -16.65 -11.05 -26.64
N ARG A 19 -15.96 -11.01 -27.78
CA ARG A 19 -14.51 -11.27 -27.85
C ARG A 19 -13.73 -10.28 -27.02
N TYR A 20 -14.14 -9.01 -26.97
CA TYR A 20 -13.52 -7.98 -26.16
C TYR A 20 -13.72 -8.25 -24.65
N ILE A 21 -14.94 -8.60 -24.21
CA ILE A 21 -15.24 -9.01 -22.84
C ILE A 21 -14.50 -10.31 -22.48
N TYR A 22 -14.48 -11.30 -23.38
CA TYR A 22 -13.75 -12.54 -23.20
C TYR A 22 -12.25 -12.28 -23.10
N ARG A 23 -11.70 -11.42 -23.98
CA ARG A 23 -10.32 -10.97 -23.90
C ARG A 23 -10.07 -10.29 -22.57
N LEU A 24 -10.88 -9.33 -22.13
CA LEU A 24 -10.74 -8.68 -20.83
C LEU A 24 -10.71 -9.68 -19.67
N PHE A 25 -11.62 -10.67 -19.66
CA PHE A 25 -11.68 -11.68 -18.59
C PHE A 25 -10.49 -12.66 -18.62
N PHE A 26 -10.07 -13.09 -19.81
CA PHE A 26 -8.99 -14.06 -19.98
C PHE A 26 -7.59 -13.42 -19.93
N TRP A 27 -7.45 -12.17 -20.39
CA TRP A 27 -6.24 -11.36 -20.21
C TRP A 27 -6.04 -10.99 -18.76
N ARG A 28 -7.10 -10.63 -18.00
CA ARG A 28 -6.95 -10.39 -16.55
C ARG A 28 -6.28 -11.57 -15.85
N LYS A 29 -6.56 -12.82 -16.23
CA LYS A 29 -5.86 -14.00 -15.68
C LYS A 29 -4.39 -14.12 -16.08
N ARG A 30 -3.95 -13.46 -17.16
CA ARG A 30 -2.56 -13.40 -17.63
C ARG A 30 -1.76 -12.22 -17.05
N LEU A 31 -2.44 -11.23 -16.46
CA LEU A 31 -1.79 -10.05 -15.87
C LEU A 31 -1.18 -10.31 -14.49
N PHE A 32 -1.52 -11.41 -13.84
CA PHE A 32 -1.14 -11.69 -12.44
C PHE A 32 -0.24 -12.92 -12.30
N ILE A 33 0.44 -13.02 -11.17
CA ILE A 33 1.33 -14.14 -10.85
C ILE A 33 0.57 -15.47 -10.92
N LYS A 34 1.00 -16.37 -11.80
CA LYS A 34 0.33 -17.67 -12.03
C LYS A 34 0.45 -18.64 -10.85
N TYR A 35 1.55 -18.55 -10.09
CA TYR A 35 1.88 -19.42 -8.96
C TYR A 35 2.28 -18.60 -7.73
N PRO A 36 1.32 -17.94 -7.06
CA PRO A 36 1.59 -17.06 -5.92
C PRO A 36 2.09 -17.86 -4.71
N PRO A 37 3.24 -17.50 -4.11
CA PRO A 37 3.83 -18.29 -3.01
C PRO A 37 3.05 -18.18 -1.70
N TYR A 38 2.16 -17.19 -1.59
CA TYR A 38 1.26 -16.97 -0.44
C TYR A 38 -0.09 -17.69 -0.57
N GLY A 39 -0.24 -18.58 -1.56
CA GLY A 39 -1.38 -19.46 -1.70
C GLY A 39 -2.62 -18.83 -2.35
N LYS A 40 -3.49 -19.71 -2.88
CA LYS A 40 -4.61 -19.31 -3.75
C LYS A 40 -5.66 -18.42 -3.08
N LYS A 41 -6.00 -18.68 -1.81
CA LYS A 41 -7.01 -17.88 -1.08
C LYS A 41 -6.56 -16.43 -0.89
N LYS A 42 -5.31 -16.21 -0.48
CA LYS A 42 -4.70 -14.87 -0.33
C LYS A 42 -4.57 -14.20 -1.71
N HIS A 43 -4.13 -14.93 -2.73
CA HIS A 43 -4.04 -14.40 -4.09
C HIS A 43 -5.36 -13.93 -4.68
N ASN A 44 -6.44 -14.70 -4.56
CA ASN A 44 -7.75 -14.25 -5.01
C ASN A 44 -8.22 -12.95 -4.34
N TYR A 45 -7.84 -12.74 -3.07
CA TYR A 45 -8.13 -11.51 -2.34
C TYR A 45 -7.28 -10.32 -2.81
N VAL A 46 -6.02 -10.55 -3.14
CA VAL A 46 -5.10 -9.55 -3.70
C VAL A 46 -5.61 -9.03 -5.05
N ILE A 47 -5.88 -9.93 -6.00
CA ILE A 47 -6.30 -9.54 -7.36
C ILE A 47 -7.71 -8.95 -7.43
N SER A 48 -8.47 -9.01 -6.32
CA SER A 48 -9.78 -8.38 -6.19
C SER A 48 -9.68 -6.91 -5.75
N ARG A 49 -8.49 -6.42 -5.39
CA ARG A 49 -8.28 -5.02 -5.00
C ARG A 49 -8.25 -4.13 -6.24
N LEU A 50 -8.47 -2.83 -6.05
CA LEU A 50 -8.42 -1.84 -7.13
C LEU A 50 -7.01 -1.71 -7.72
N ASP A 51 -5.99 -1.88 -6.87
CA ASP A 51 -4.58 -1.75 -7.23
C ASP A 51 -3.78 -3.05 -6.99
N PRO A 52 -4.05 -4.10 -7.78
CA PRO A 52 -3.52 -5.43 -7.52
C PRO A 52 -1.99 -5.50 -7.59
N ILE A 53 -1.32 -4.59 -8.32
CA ILE A 53 0.15 -4.59 -8.44
C ILE A 53 0.78 -4.25 -7.09
N ARG A 54 0.34 -3.18 -6.44
CA ARG A 54 0.80 -2.81 -5.08
C ARG A 54 0.54 -3.93 -4.09
N TYR A 55 -0.69 -4.44 -4.07
CA TYR A 55 -1.08 -5.49 -3.13
C TYR A 55 -0.33 -6.82 -3.38
N GLU A 56 0.03 -7.16 -4.63
CA GLU A 56 0.91 -8.30 -4.92
C GLU A 56 2.34 -8.06 -4.43
N ALA A 57 2.89 -6.86 -4.64
CA ALA A 57 4.22 -6.51 -4.15
C ALA A 57 4.30 -6.57 -2.62
N ILE A 58 3.31 -6.02 -1.92
CA ILE A 58 3.18 -6.11 -0.45
C ILE A 58 3.05 -7.58 -0.02
N ALA A 59 2.21 -8.38 -0.69
CA ALA A 59 2.05 -9.79 -0.36
C ALA A 59 3.35 -10.59 -0.47
N LEU A 60 4.16 -10.31 -1.51
CA LEU A 60 5.47 -10.92 -1.70
C LEU A 60 6.48 -10.48 -0.63
N ALA A 61 6.51 -9.20 -0.28
CA ALA A 61 7.36 -8.68 0.78
C ALA A 61 7.02 -9.31 2.14
N LEU A 62 5.74 -9.38 2.50
CA LEU A 62 5.28 -10.02 3.74
C LEU A 62 5.59 -11.52 3.75
N HIS A 63 5.37 -12.22 2.63
CA HIS A 63 5.74 -13.64 2.51
C HIS A 63 7.25 -13.86 2.72
N ARG A 64 8.07 -12.97 2.15
CA ARG A 64 9.52 -13.02 2.31
C ARG A 64 9.95 -12.78 3.76
N ILE A 65 9.37 -11.78 4.42
CA ILE A 65 9.58 -11.47 5.84
C ILE A 65 9.26 -12.68 6.72
N GLU A 66 8.15 -13.35 6.45
CA GLU A 66 7.74 -14.57 7.18
C GLU A 66 8.73 -15.71 6.94
N LYS A 67 9.07 -15.98 5.67
CA LYS A 67 9.99 -17.05 5.27
C LYS A 67 11.37 -16.90 5.89
N GLU A 68 11.88 -15.67 5.95
CA GLU A 68 13.21 -15.37 6.48
C GLU A 68 13.19 -14.97 7.96
N LYS A 69 12.00 -15.05 8.60
CA LYS A 69 11.80 -14.76 10.03
C LYS A 69 12.34 -13.38 10.45
N ILE A 70 12.15 -12.38 9.59
CA ILE A 70 12.63 -11.02 9.87
C ILE A 70 11.86 -10.46 11.08
N PHE A 71 12.63 -10.04 12.09
CA PHE A 71 12.11 -9.51 13.35
C PHE A 71 11.52 -8.10 13.17
N GLY A 72 10.46 -7.80 13.92
CA GLY A 72 9.87 -6.47 13.99
C GLY A 72 8.38 -6.43 13.66
N SER A 73 7.81 -5.29 13.99
CA SER A 73 6.42 -4.88 13.76
C SER A 73 6.18 -4.48 12.29
N ILE A 74 4.91 -4.34 11.92
CA ILE A 74 4.45 -3.79 10.65
C ILE A 74 3.96 -2.36 10.92
N ALA A 75 4.32 -1.40 10.08
CA ALA A 75 3.81 -0.03 10.16
C ALA A 75 3.14 0.43 8.86
N GLU A 76 2.11 1.26 9.01
CA GLU A 76 1.47 2.02 7.93
C GLU A 76 1.31 3.47 8.41
N LEU A 77 1.92 4.39 7.69
CA LEU A 77 1.85 5.83 7.93
C LEU A 77 1.01 6.46 6.81
N GLY A 78 -0.20 6.91 7.16
CA GLY A 78 -1.26 7.22 6.21
C GLY A 78 -2.18 6.00 6.03
N VAL A 79 -3.33 6.02 6.70
CA VAL A 79 -4.27 4.89 6.84
C VAL A 79 -5.59 5.18 6.13
N TYR A 80 -6.05 6.43 6.19
CA TYR A 80 -7.32 6.90 5.65
C TYR A 80 -8.52 6.04 6.10
N ARG A 81 -9.03 5.17 5.22
CA ARG A 81 -10.18 4.27 5.46
C ARG A 81 -9.77 2.84 5.83
N GLY A 82 -8.47 2.57 5.92
CA GLY A 82 -7.92 1.30 6.40
C GLY A 82 -8.04 0.13 5.44
N GLU A 83 -8.19 0.36 4.12
CA GLU A 83 -8.21 -0.74 3.13
C GLU A 83 -6.88 -1.51 3.12
N THR A 84 -5.76 -0.78 3.11
CA THR A 84 -4.43 -1.38 3.19
C THR A 84 -4.18 -1.97 4.57
N SER A 85 -4.58 -1.31 5.65
CA SER A 85 -4.50 -1.86 7.02
C SER A 85 -5.23 -3.20 7.16
N LYS A 86 -6.46 -3.29 6.63
CA LYS A 86 -7.27 -4.50 6.61
C LYS A 86 -6.59 -5.61 5.80
N PHE A 87 -5.96 -5.24 4.69
CA PHE A 87 -5.17 -6.15 3.89
C PHE A 87 -3.95 -6.69 4.65
N LEU A 88 -3.15 -5.81 5.27
CA LEU A 88 -2.00 -6.16 6.10
C LEU A 88 -2.41 -7.11 7.23
N LYS A 89 -3.48 -6.77 7.95
CA LYS A 89 -4.07 -7.61 9.01
C LYS A 89 -4.46 -9.00 8.52
N ARG A 90 -5.06 -9.10 7.33
CA ARG A 90 -5.47 -10.39 6.75
C ARG A 90 -4.28 -11.23 6.29
N LEU A 91 -3.20 -10.62 5.82
CA LEU A 91 -2.02 -11.35 5.37
C LEU A 91 -1.07 -11.73 6.51
N CYS A 92 -0.96 -10.90 7.54
CA CYS A 92 -0.04 -11.07 8.65
C CYS A 92 -0.72 -10.86 10.01
N SER A 93 -1.46 -11.88 10.46
CA SER A 93 -2.18 -11.85 11.75
C SER A 93 -1.28 -12.02 12.98
N ASN A 94 -0.03 -12.44 12.79
CA ASN A 94 0.85 -12.90 13.87
C ASN A 94 1.86 -11.85 14.32
N LYS A 95 1.94 -10.70 13.64
CA LYS A 95 2.83 -9.58 13.97
C LYS A 95 2.02 -8.41 14.49
N LYS A 96 2.60 -7.60 15.36
CA LYS A 96 2.05 -6.30 15.77
C LYS A 96 1.98 -5.38 14.55
N ILE A 97 0.84 -4.72 14.35
CA ILE A 97 0.61 -3.73 13.29
C ILE A 97 0.40 -2.38 13.96
N ILE A 98 1.13 -1.36 13.54
CA ILE A 98 1.05 0.00 14.08
C ILE A 98 0.58 0.94 12.97
N LEU A 99 -0.56 1.59 13.20
CA LEU A 99 -1.24 2.43 12.21
C LEU A 99 -1.18 3.90 12.64
N PHE A 100 -0.60 4.76 11.81
CA PHE A 100 -0.42 6.18 12.10
C PHE A 100 -1.29 7.02 11.17
N ASP A 101 -2.17 7.84 11.75
CA ASP A 101 -3.02 8.76 10.98
C ASP A 101 -3.59 9.85 11.90
N THR A 102 -3.90 11.01 11.33
CA THR A 102 -4.66 12.06 12.02
C THR A 102 -6.15 11.70 12.11
N PHE A 103 -6.66 10.97 11.12
CA PHE A 103 -8.07 10.77 10.80
C PHE A 103 -8.85 12.08 10.58
N GLU A 104 -8.12 13.16 10.28
CA GLU A 104 -8.63 14.52 10.06
C GLU A 104 -8.25 15.08 8.68
N GLY A 105 -7.58 14.27 7.85
CA GLY A 105 -7.03 14.70 6.56
C GLY A 105 -5.67 15.40 6.72
N PHE A 106 -5.31 16.20 5.72
CA PHE A 106 -4.00 16.85 5.69
C PHE A 106 -3.87 18.00 6.70
N PRO A 107 -2.82 18.02 7.51
CA PRO A 107 -2.49 19.17 8.35
C PRO A 107 -2.14 20.39 7.49
N GLU A 108 -2.82 21.52 7.71
CA GLU A 108 -2.60 22.76 6.93
C GLU A 108 -1.12 23.20 6.90
N LYS A 109 -0.41 22.99 8.02
CA LYS A 109 1.03 23.34 8.16
C LYS A 109 1.99 22.56 7.26
N ASP A 110 1.52 21.50 6.59
CA ASP A 110 2.33 20.64 5.72
C ASP A 110 1.96 20.79 4.24
N LEU A 111 0.94 21.59 3.93
CA LEU A 111 0.54 21.86 2.56
C LEU A 111 1.51 22.86 1.91
N GLU A 112 1.91 22.55 0.67
CA GLU A 112 2.67 23.49 -0.18
C GLU A 112 1.73 24.32 -1.09
N VAL A 113 0.42 24.10 -0.98
CA VAL A 113 -0.66 24.79 -1.69
C VAL A 113 -1.66 25.34 -0.66
N ASP A 114 -2.47 26.33 -1.05
CA ASP A 114 -3.31 27.05 -0.10
C ASP A 114 -4.29 26.16 0.69
N LYS A 115 -4.98 25.21 0.03
CA LYS A 115 -6.00 24.36 0.64
C LYS A 115 -6.10 23.00 -0.04
N ASP A 116 -6.13 21.95 0.77
CA ASP A 116 -6.42 20.58 0.34
C ASP A 116 -7.29 19.88 1.41
N TYR A 117 -8.48 19.44 1.00
CA TYR A 117 -9.48 18.83 1.88
C TYR A 117 -9.60 17.32 1.68
N ARG A 118 -8.68 16.70 0.94
CA ARG A 118 -8.69 15.25 0.74
C ARG A 118 -8.52 14.52 2.08
N PHE A 119 -9.02 13.29 2.10
CA PHE A 119 -8.87 12.33 3.20
C PHE A 119 -9.51 12.70 4.56
N ASN A 120 -10.19 13.85 4.68
CA ASN A 120 -10.90 14.25 5.91
C ASN A 120 -12.23 13.51 6.15
N ASN A 121 -12.67 12.68 5.20
CA ASN A 121 -13.93 11.94 5.25
C ASN A 121 -13.75 10.50 5.79
N THR A 122 -13.10 10.40 6.94
CA THR A 122 -12.86 9.18 7.71
C THR A 122 -12.87 9.47 9.22
N SER A 123 -12.77 8.43 10.05
CA SER A 123 -12.56 8.55 11.48
C SER A 123 -11.89 7.29 12.01
N LEU A 124 -11.26 7.36 13.19
CA LEU A 124 -10.71 6.17 13.85
C LEU A 124 -11.77 5.06 14.00
N GLU A 125 -13.00 5.43 14.35
CA GLU A 125 -14.10 4.48 14.54
C GLU A 125 -14.52 3.83 13.22
N TYR A 126 -14.57 4.60 12.12
CA TYR A 126 -14.81 4.06 10.79
C TYR A 126 -13.77 2.99 10.43
N VAL A 127 -12.49 3.29 10.68
CA VAL A 127 -11.38 2.38 10.35
C VAL A 127 -11.40 1.12 11.21
N LYS A 128 -11.64 1.24 12.52
CA LYS A 128 -11.80 0.08 13.41
C LYS A 128 -12.91 -0.85 12.92
N ASN A 129 -14.05 -0.29 12.55
CA ASN A 129 -15.17 -1.05 12.00
C ASN A 129 -14.82 -1.70 10.66
N ASN A 130 -14.13 -0.98 9.77
CA ASN A 130 -13.72 -1.55 8.48
C ASN A 130 -12.74 -2.72 8.64
N ILE A 131 -11.75 -2.62 9.55
CA ILE A 131 -10.78 -3.71 9.79
C ILE A 131 -11.42 -4.89 10.53
N SER A 132 -12.38 -4.61 11.43
CA SER A 132 -13.13 -5.56 12.26
C SER A 132 -12.31 -6.31 13.32
N ASP A 133 -11.21 -6.99 12.97
CA ASP A 133 -10.32 -7.65 13.95
C ASP A 133 -9.11 -6.76 14.26
N ILE A 134 -9.08 -6.16 15.45
CA ILE A 134 -8.04 -5.20 15.87
C ILE A 134 -7.11 -5.71 16.98
N ARG A 135 -7.14 -7.01 17.31
CA ARG A 135 -6.42 -7.57 18.49
C ARG A 135 -4.90 -7.33 18.52
N ASN A 136 -4.26 -7.26 17.35
CA ASN A 136 -2.82 -7.04 17.19
C ASN A 136 -2.50 -5.68 16.54
N ILE A 137 -3.45 -4.73 16.61
CA ILE A 137 -3.33 -3.42 15.98
C ILE A 137 -3.22 -2.35 17.07
N GLU A 138 -2.18 -1.53 16.95
CA GLU A 138 -1.97 -0.33 17.76
C GLU A 138 -2.24 0.90 16.87
N PHE A 139 -3.17 1.75 17.28
CA PHE A 139 -3.49 3.00 16.58
C PHE A 139 -2.73 4.16 17.20
N ARG A 140 -1.99 4.91 16.38
CA ARG A 140 -1.24 6.10 16.73
C ARG A 140 -1.93 7.32 16.09
N VAL A 141 -2.93 7.80 16.79
CA VAL A 141 -3.76 8.93 16.34
C VAL A 141 -3.00 10.23 16.55
N GLY A 142 -2.97 11.06 15.52
CA GLY A 142 -2.45 12.42 15.57
C GLY A 142 -1.35 12.68 14.56
N TYR A 143 -0.84 13.91 14.62
CA TYR A 143 0.17 14.39 13.70
C TYR A 143 1.49 13.60 13.85
N PHE A 144 2.11 13.25 12.73
CA PHE A 144 3.41 12.58 12.69
C PHE A 144 4.51 13.63 12.48
N PRO A 145 5.66 13.58 13.21
CA PRO A 145 6.20 12.47 14.00
C PRO A 145 5.72 12.36 15.47
N GLU A 146 4.89 13.26 15.96
CA GLU A 146 4.49 13.33 17.37
C GLU A 146 3.74 12.07 17.83
N SER A 147 2.93 11.48 16.95
CA SER A 147 2.22 10.22 17.21
C SER A 147 3.15 9.00 17.36
N ALA A 148 4.42 9.13 16.96
CA ALA A 148 5.45 8.09 17.06
C ALA A 148 6.25 8.10 18.38
N LYS A 149 6.02 9.08 19.26
CA LYS A 149 6.66 9.11 20.60
C LYS A 149 6.39 7.82 21.38
N GLY A 150 7.42 7.29 22.04
CA GLY A 150 7.35 6.01 22.75
C GLY A 150 7.64 4.78 21.87
N LEU A 151 7.95 4.97 20.58
CA LEU A 151 8.39 3.91 19.66
C LEU A 151 9.88 4.06 19.28
N GLU A 152 10.68 4.74 20.09
CA GLU A 152 12.09 5.01 19.83
C GLU A 152 12.91 3.72 19.68
N HIS A 153 12.52 2.66 20.40
CA HIS A 153 13.17 1.35 20.39
C HIS A 153 12.41 0.28 19.59
N GLU A 154 11.25 0.61 19.01
CA GLU A 154 10.49 -0.33 18.19
C GLU A 154 11.27 -0.66 16.91
N LYS A 155 11.25 -1.93 16.51
CA LYS A 155 11.85 -2.40 15.25
C LYS A 155 10.77 -2.80 14.29
N PHE A 156 10.97 -2.50 13.01
CA PHE A 156 10.01 -2.78 11.96
C PHE A 156 10.58 -3.79 10.95
N CYS A 157 9.77 -4.75 10.53
CA CYS A 157 10.11 -5.64 9.42
C CYS A 157 9.48 -5.18 8.10
N PHE A 158 8.39 -4.40 8.18
CA PHE A 158 7.69 -3.83 7.05
C PHE A 158 7.17 -2.44 7.42
N VAL A 159 7.35 -1.47 6.54
CA VAL A 159 6.81 -0.11 6.66
C VAL A 159 6.20 0.28 5.31
N LEU A 160 5.01 0.84 5.33
CA LEU A 160 4.40 1.56 4.22
C LEU A 160 4.21 3.03 4.62
N ILE A 161 4.70 3.94 3.79
CA ILE A 161 4.48 5.39 3.90
C ILE A 161 3.59 5.82 2.73
N ASP A 162 2.47 6.48 3.04
CA ASP A 162 1.45 6.89 2.08
C ASP A 162 0.87 8.26 2.54
N MET A 163 1.68 9.32 2.39
CA MET A 163 1.41 10.64 2.99
C MET A 163 1.10 11.74 1.98
N ASP A 164 1.26 11.50 0.67
CA ASP A 164 1.11 12.43 -0.46
C ASP A 164 1.94 13.74 -0.43
N LEU A 165 2.46 14.13 0.74
CA LEU A 165 3.06 15.43 1.03
C LEU A 165 4.55 15.28 1.35
N TYR A 166 5.32 16.32 1.06
CA TYR A 166 6.78 16.27 1.10
C TYR A 166 7.30 16.10 2.52
N LYS A 167 6.87 17.00 3.41
CA LYS A 167 7.34 17.06 4.79
C LYS A 167 6.99 15.80 5.59
N PRO A 168 5.73 15.32 5.66
CA PRO A 168 5.42 14.12 6.41
C PRO A 168 6.04 12.85 5.81
N THR A 169 6.21 12.78 4.48
CA THR A 169 6.98 11.69 3.85
C THR A 169 8.42 11.68 4.35
N LEU A 170 9.09 12.84 4.36
CA LEU A 170 10.48 12.97 4.82
C LEU A 170 10.62 12.64 6.32
N GLU A 171 9.70 13.12 7.16
CA GLU A 171 9.66 12.78 8.59
C GLU A 171 9.45 11.27 8.80
N GLY A 172 8.56 10.65 8.04
CA GLY A 172 8.35 9.20 8.03
C GLY A 172 9.64 8.44 7.69
N LEU A 173 10.32 8.83 6.62
CA LEU A 173 11.59 8.24 6.22
C LEU A 173 12.66 8.37 7.31
N ASN A 174 12.83 9.58 7.86
CA ASN A 174 13.77 9.84 8.97
C ASN A 174 13.49 8.96 10.20
N PHE A 175 12.21 8.79 10.55
CA PHE A 175 11.83 8.00 11.71
C PHE A 175 12.00 6.50 11.48
N PHE A 176 11.47 5.97 10.37
CA PHE A 176 11.37 4.53 10.15
C PHE A 176 12.66 3.90 9.64
N TYR A 177 13.39 4.56 8.73
CA TYR A 177 14.60 4.01 8.11
C TYR A 177 15.62 3.41 9.11
N PRO A 178 16.02 4.09 10.22
CA PRO A 178 16.97 3.51 11.18
C PRO A 178 16.37 2.38 12.05
N LYS A 179 15.04 2.22 12.03
CA LYS A 179 14.30 1.25 12.84
C LYS A 179 13.90 0.00 12.06
N ILE A 180 14.12 -0.04 10.75
CA ILE A 180 13.87 -1.25 9.97
C ILE A 180 14.96 -2.28 10.25
N SER A 181 14.55 -3.49 10.57
CA SER A 181 15.43 -4.65 10.72
C SER A 181 16.07 -5.00 9.38
N ARG A 182 17.35 -5.41 9.39
CA ARG A 182 18.03 -5.92 8.19
C ARG A 182 17.18 -6.99 7.50
N GLY A 183 17.03 -6.87 6.19
CA GLY A 183 16.19 -7.72 5.35
C GLY A 183 14.71 -7.32 5.30
N GLY A 184 14.29 -6.34 6.12
CA GLY A 184 12.94 -5.76 6.11
C GLY A 184 12.71 -4.83 4.92
N TYR A 185 11.48 -4.37 4.77
CA TYR A 185 11.03 -3.58 3.61
C TYR A 185 10.50 -2.22 4.04
N LEU A 186 10.80 -1.18 3.25
CA LEU A 186 10.14 0.12 3.29
C LEU A 186 9.52 0.37 1.92
N PHE A 187 8.23 0.67 1.90
CA PHE A 187 7.47 1.10 0.73
C PHE A 187 7.06 2.56 0.91
N VAL A 188 7.11 3.34 -0.17
CA VAL A 188 6.60 4.72 -0.24
C VAL A 188 5.71 4.85 -1.47
N HIS A 189 4.43 5.07 -1.25
CA HIS A 189 3.42 5.24 -2.30
C HIS A 189 3.40 6.70 -2.82
N ASP A 190 2.76 6.92 -3.97
CA ASP A 190 2.67 8.20 -4.70
C ASP A 190 4.00 8.80 -5.18
N TYR A 191 5.02 7.96 -5.34
CA TYR A 191 6.34 8.40 -5.81
C TYR A 191 6.29 9.05 -7.20
N ASN A 192 5.47 8.54 -8.12
CA ASN A 192 5.33 9.11 -9.46
C ASN A 192 4.10 10.04 -9.59
N SER A 193 3.40 10.34 -8.49
CA SER A 193 2.24 11.22 -8.49
C SER A 193 2.65 12.65 -8.82
N PRO A 194 1.99 13.32 -9.79
CA PRO A 194 2.20 14.75 -10.02
C PRO A 194 1.54 15.62 -8.95
N GLU A 195 0.68 15.03 -8.10
CA GLU A 195 0.02 15.74 -7.01
C GLU A 195 1.05 16.29 -6.02
N SER A 196 0.72 17.39 -5.37
CA SER A 196 1.63 18.08 -4.43
C SER A 196 3.01 18.38 -5.03
N ASN A 197 3.07 18.65 -6.35
CA ASN A 197 4.31 18.95 -7.08
C ASN A 197 5.40 17.87 -6.89
N TYR A 198 5.04 16.60 -7.15
CA TYR A 198 5.92 15.45 -7.01
C TYR A 198 6.56 15.37 -5.62
N ALA A 199 5.82 15.76 -4.58
CA ALA A 199 6.27 15.87 -3.20
C ALA A 199 6.99 14.61 -2.71
N VAL A 200 6.38 13.44 -2.92
CA VAL A 200 6.93 12.16 -2.49
C VAL A 200 8.25 11.86 -3.20
N SER A 201 8.31 12.03 -4.52
CA SER A 201 9.54 11.83 -5.30
C SER A 201 10.68 12.71 -4.76
N ARG A 202 10.40 14.00 -4.55
CA ARG A 202 11.38 14.94 -4.00
C ARG A 202 11.86 14.51 -2.61
N ALA A 203 10.95 14.09 -1.72
CA ALA A 203 11.29 13.66 -0.38
C ALA A 203 12.16 12.39 -0.37
N VAL A 204 11.76 11.36 -1.13
CA VAL A 204 12.51 10.12 -1.26
C VAL A 204 13.88 10.37 -1.88
N ASN A 205 13.93 11.09 -3.01
CA ASN A 205 15.18 11.35 -3.71
C ASN A 205 16.16 12.11 -2.83
N LYS A 206 15.69 13.12 -2.07
CA LYS A 206 16.53 13.81 -1.09
C LYS A 206 17.04 12.87 -0.01
N PHE A 207 16.17 12.05 0.57
CA PHE A 207 16.52 11.19 1.70
C PHE A 207 17.50 10.07 1.33
N MET A 208 17.41 9.55 0.10
CA MET A 208 18.17 8.37 -0.35
C MET A 208 19.57 8.70 -0.88
N GLN A 209 19.95 9.98 -1.06
CA GLN A 209 21.23 10.41 -1.67
C GLN A 209 22.49 9.80 -1.03
N ASP A 210 22.46 9.60 0.27
CA ASP A 210 23.56 9.14 1.13
C ASP A 210 23.28 7.74 1.71
N LYS A 211 22.28 7.03 1.18
CA LYS A 211 21.89 5.71 1.67
C LYS A 211 22.50 4.61 0.79
N PRO A 212 22.91 3.48 1.39
CA PRO A 212 23.50 2.39 0.61
C PRO A 212 22.45 1.55 -0.15
N GLU A 213 21.18 1.62 0.24
CA GLU A 213 20.08 0.97 -0.48
C GLU A 213 19.70 1.73 -1.76
N LEU A 214 19.33 0.97 -2.79
CA LEU A 214 18.77 1.50 -4.03
C LEU A 214 17.25 1.31 -4.03
N ILE A 215 16.53 2.31 -4.53
CA ILE A 215 15.08 2.24 -4.71
C ILE A 215 14.72 1.37 -5.91
N VAL A 216 13.58 0.69 -5.80
CA VAL A 216 12.95 -0.08 -6.87
C VAL A 216 11.55 0.48 -7.07
N GLU A 217 11.28 1.03 -8.25
CA GLU A 217 9.95 1.46 -8.65
C GLU A 217 9.08 0.25 -9.02
N ILE A 218 7.82 0.27 -8.60
CA ILE A 218 6.80 -0.68 -9.03
C ILE A 218 5.68 0.07 -9.78
N PRO A 219 5.12 -0.49 -10.86
CA PRO A 219 4.19 0.23 -11.74
C PRO A 219 2.74 0.09 -11.28
N ASP A 220 2.46 0.41 -10.01
CA ASP A 220 1.11 0.50 -9.46
C ASP A 220 0.46 1.88 -9.72
N VAL A 221 -0.76 2.08 -9.22
CA VAL A 221 -1.46 3.36 -9.40
C VAL A 221 -0.67 4.45 -8.67
N TRP A 222 -0.39 5.58 -9.35
CA TRP A 222 0.45 6.69 -8.87
C TRP A 222 1.91 6.37 -8.56
N GLY A 223 2.30 5.10 -8.60
CA GLY A 223 3.67 4.64 -8.49
C GLY A 223 4.16 4.54 -7.05
N THR A 224 4.74 3.41 -6.72
CA THR A 224 5.37 3.14 -5.43
C THR A 224 6.85 2.86 -5.64
N VAL A 225 7.67 3.32 -4.72
CA VAL A 225 9.05 2.85 -4.58
C VAL A 225 9.19 1.99 -3.35
N LEU A 226 10.11 1.04 -3.41
CA LEU A 226 10.51 0.27 -2.25
C LEU A 226 12.01 0.06 -2.22
N PHE A 227 12.53 -0.20 -1.02
CA PHE A 227 13.85 -0.80 -0.87
C PHE A 227 13.80 -1.88 0.21
N ARG A 228 14.83 -2.72 0.19
CA ARG A 228 15.05 -3.74 1.21
C ARG A 228 16.26 -3.36 2.05
N LYS A 229 16.06 -3.29 3.37
CA LYS A 229 17.08 -2.84 4.32
C LYS A 229 18.30 -3.77 4.31
N ILE A 230 19.49 -3.21 4.14
CA ILE A 230 20.76 -3.94 4.31
C ILE A 230 21.27 -3.83 5.74
#